data_AF-A0AA39NBU1-F1
#
_entry.id   AF-A0AA39NBU1-F1
#
_cell.length_a   1.000
_cell.length_b   1.000
_cell.length_c   1.000
_cell.angle_alpha   90.00
_cell.angle_beta   90.00
_cell.angle_gamma   90.00
#
_symmetry.space_group_name_H-M   'P 1'
#
loop_
_entity.id
_entity.type
_entity.pdbx_description
1 polymer ?
#
loop_
_entity_poly.entity_id
_entity_poly.type
_entity_poly.pdbx_seq_one_letter_code
_entity_poly.pdbx_strand_id
1 'polypeptide(L)'
;MPEPPFRPGYSSWNACEASFTKFCFISGHAPCFCCGRSVENNLPHLIYRIYVCSRRTCRGSLVLEHQFYIFSDDSQDPLYEKYKAIIPLLSYYFSPERQKLFLVNHAKKELAWYHTLKDTGNDAILKEKMEEKIELRRVLGTHAGSVLKWFVKYGNQVTDINLKNRRFLKTTMTMERLNCRIALTTPTIRRTLRAFNLRLTCITVTVWQEIKNQVLKECIA
;
A
#
# COMPACT_ATOMS: atom_id res chain seq x y z
N MET A 1 8.91 -28.20 16.01
CA MET A 1 9.56 -27.13 15.23
C MET A 1 8.90 -25.82 15.59
N PRO A 2 9.64 -24.75 15.91
CA PRO A 2 9.03 -23.45 16.15
C PRO A 2 8.48 -22.90 14.82
N GLU A 3 7.27 -22.33 14.87
CA GLU A 3 6.66 -21.65 13.72
C GLU A 3 7.59 -20.54 13.20
N PRO A 4 7.69 -20.35 11.86
CA PRO A 4 8.51 -19.29 11.32
C PRO A 4 7.94 -17.93 11.73
N PRO A 5 8.80 -16.94 12.02
CA PRO A 5 8.37 -15.63 12.50
C PRO A 5 7.51 -14.97 11.43
N PHE A 6 6.28 -14.61 11.80
CA PHE A 6 5.37 -13.69 11.12
C PHE A 6 5.83 -13.26 9.73
N ARG A 7 5.49 -14.04 8.69
CA ARG A 7 5.52 -13.52 7.31
C ARG A 7 4.36 -12.52 7.21
N PRO A 8 4.59 -11.26 6.81
CA PRO A 8 3.48 -10.35 6.51
C PRO A 8 2.67 -10.98 5.37
N GLY A 9 1.52 -11.54 5.73
CA GLY A 9 0.56 -12.13 4.81
C GLY A 9 -0.01 -11.02 3.92
N TYR A 10 0.62 -10.79 2.78
CA TYR A 10 0.01 -10.08 1.65
C TYR A 10 -0.78 -11.09 0.78
N SER A 11 -1.68 -11.89 1.38
CA SER A 11 -2.49 -12.86 0.64
C SER A 11 -3.98 -12.54 0.57
N SER A 12 -4.50 -11.55 1.31
CA SER A 12 -5.92 -11.17 1.23
C SER A 12 -6.22 -10.01 0.28
N TRP A 13 -5.20 -9.26 -0.18
CA TRP A 13 -5.41 -7.98 -0.88
C TRP A 13 -5.71 -8.14 -2.37
N ASN A 14 -5.55 -9.36 -2.88
CA ASN A 14 -5.63 -9.68 -4.30
C ASN A 14 -6.97 -10.23 -4.75
N ALA A 15 -7.91 -10.55 -3.83
CA ALA A 15 -9.08 -11.35 -4.16
C ALA A 15 -10.41 -10.57 -4.23
N CYS A 16 -10.52 -9.36 -3.64
CA CYS A 16 -11.77 -8.60 -3.71
C CYS A 16 -11.58 -7.08 -3.62
N GLU A 17 -12.53 -6.32 -4.18
CA GLU A 17 -12.57 -4.86 -4.20
C GLU A 17 -12.46 -4.24 -2.80
N ALA A 18 -13.09 -4.86 -1.80
CA ALA A 18 -13.00 -4.44 -0.40
C ALA A 18 -11.55 -4.53 0.12
N SER A 19 -10.80 -5.56 -0.26
CA SER A 19 -9.40 -5.71 0.14
C SER A 19 -8.46 -4.80 -0.63
N PHE A 20 -8.78 -4.50 -1.90
CA PHE A 20 -8.05 -3.49 -2.69
C PHE A 20 -8.29 -2.06 -2.16
N THR A 21 -9.53 -1.74 -1.82
CA THR A 21 -9.91 -0.50 -1.12
C THR A 21 -9.15 -0.41 0.20
N LYS A 22 -9.19 -1.45 1.02
CA LYS A 22 -8.43 -1.53 2.27
C LYS A 22 -6.93 -1.33 2.05
N PHE A 23 -6.36 -1.90 0.99
CA PHE A 23 -4.99 -1.64 0.59
C PHE A 23 -4.74 -0.17 0.22
N CYS A 24 -5.63 0.48 -0.52
CA CYS A 24 -5.43 1.88 -0.89
C CYS A 24 -5.50 2.83 0.33
N PHE A 25 -6.30 2.51 1.36
CA PHE A 25 -6.60 3.43 2.47
C PHE A 25 -5.96 3.09 3.82
N ILE A 26 -5.38 1.89 4.01
CA ILE A 26 -4.60 1.57 5.22
C ILE A 26 -3.12 1.96 5.02
N SER A 27 -2.87 3.24 4.79
CA SER A 27 -1.52 3.79 5.02
C SER A 27 -1.37 4.03 6.53
N GLY A 28 -0.31 3.52 7.14
CA GLY A 28 -0.10 3.69 8.58
C GLY A 28 0.98 2.78 9.16
N HIS A 29 1.04 1.52 8.73
CA HIS A 29 2.05 0.56 9.21
C HIS A 29 2.51 -0.44 8.14
N ALA A 30 2.23 -0.17 6.86
CA ALA A 30 2.67 -1.08 5.80
C ALA A 30 4.19 -0.96 5.61
N PRO A 31 4.95 -2.06 5.57
CA PRO A 31 6.39 -2.02 5.31
C PRO A 31 6.67 -1.56 3.88
N CYS A 32 7.70 -0.71 3.73
CA CYS A 32 8.21 -0.32 2.43
C CYS A 32 8.78 -1.55 1.71
N PHE A 33 8.39 -1.75 0.45
CA PHE A 33 8.88 -2.84 -0.37
C PHE A 33 10.41 -2.88 -0.49
N CYS A 34 11.06 -1.73 -0.59
CA CYS A 34 12.50 -1.64 -0.79
C CYS A 34 13.31 -1.76 0.51
N CYS A 35 12.83 -1.23 1.63
CA CYS A 35 13.64 -1.10 2.85
C CYS A 35 12.98 -1.62 4.13
N GLY A 36 11.77 -2.20 4.05
CA GLY A 36 11.03 -2.77 5.17
C GLY A 36 10.48 -1.76 6.19
N ARG A 37 10.91 -0.50 6.18
CA ARG A 37 10.47 0.52 7.14
C ARG A 37 8.98 0.82 6.99
N SER A 38 8.33 1.11 8.12
CA SER A 38 6.94 1.55 8.15
C SER A 38 6.71 2.75 7.23
N VAL A 39 5.70 2.64 6.37
CA VAL A 39 5.25 3.69 5.47
C VAL A 39 4.06 4.39 6.12
N GLU A 40 4.31 5.59 6.63
CA GLU A 40 3.26 6.48 7.10
C GLU A 40 2.79 7.39 5.96
N ASN A 41 1.48 7.46 5.74
CA ASN A 41 0.83 8.41 4.85
C ASN A 41 1.35 8.46 3.39
N ASN A 42 2.06 7.44 2.89
CA ASN A 42 2.37 7.36 1.46
C ASN A 42 1.33 6.52 0.73
N LEU A 43 1.08 6.95 -0.50
CA LEU A 43 0.28 6.26 -1.49
C LEU A 43 1.04 5.03 -2.01
N PRO A 44 0.40 3.84 -2.08
CA PRO A 44 1.00 2.68 -2.72
C PRO A 44 1.13 2.87 -4.23
N HIS A 45 2.08 2.14 -4.81
CA HIS A 45 2.16 1.94 -6.25
C HIS A 45 1.01 1.04 -6.69
N LEU A 46 0.02 1.59 -7.41
CA LEU A 46 -1.25 0.91 -7.67
C LEU A 46 -1.13 -0.33 -8.58
N ILE A 47 -0.25 -0.28 -9.58
CA ILE A 47 -0.05 -1.39 -10.52
C ILE A 47 0.59 -2.59 -9.83
N TYR A 48 1.76 -2.37 -9.20
CA TYR A 48 2.46 -3.40 -8.45
C TYR A 48 1.90 -3.71 -7.06
N ARG A 49 0.97 -2.88 -6.57
CA ARG A 49 0.33 -3.01 -5.25
C ARG A 49 1.33 -3.11 -4.10
N ILE A 50 2.30 -2.21 -4.11
CA ILE A 50 3.34 -2.13 -3.07
C ILE A 50 3.39 -0.75 -2.45
N TYR A 51 3.83 -0.66 -1.19
CA TYR A 51 4.16 0.62 -0.56
C TYR A 51 5.63 0.95 -0.69
N VAL A 52 5.92 2.22 -0.91
CA VAL A 52 7.28 2.73 -1.07
C VAL A 52 7.42 3.94 -0.18
N CYS A 53 8.45 3.96 0.67
CA CYS A 53 8.70 5.12 1.51
C CYS A 53 9.21 6.30 0.67
N SER A 54 9.16 7.50 1.24
CA SER A 54 9.57 8.75 0.58
C SER A 54 11.09 8.88 0.35
N ARG A 55 11.91 7.92 0.80
CA ARG A 55 13.36 7.95 0.57
C ARG A 55 13.66 7.95 -0.92
N ARG A 56 14.51 8.89 -1.35
CA ARG A 56 14.91 9.05 -2.75
C ARG A 56 15.49 7.77 -3.35
N THR A 57 16.24 6.99 -2.56
CA THR A 57 16.75 5.69 -2.98
C THR A 57 15.64 4.66 -3.22
N CYS A 58 14.65 4.54 -2.33
CA CYS A 58 13.53 3.60 -2.50
C CYS A 58 12.60 3.98 -3.66
N ARG A 59 12.33 5.28 -3.86
CA ARG A 59 11.62 5.76 -5.05
C ARG A 59 12.44 5.54 -6.31
N GLY A 60 13.74 5.83 -6.24
CA GLY A 60 14.70 5.62 -7.32
C GLY A 60 14.77 4.17 -7.75
N SER A 61 14.84 3.20 -6.84
CA SER A 61 14.89 1.77 -7.17
C SER A 61 13.66 1.22 -7.89
N LEU A 62 12.54 1.96 -7.91
CA LEU A 62 11.35 1.61 -8.69
C LEU A 62 11.26 2.31 -10.05
N VAL A 63 11.92 3.46 -10.17
CA VAL A 63 11.93 4.28 -11.40
C VAL A 63 13.14 3.93 -12.25
N LEU A 64 14.28 3.71 -11.61
CA LEU A 64 15.51 3.21 -12.19
C LEU A 64 15.35 1.70 -12.25
N GLU A 65 15.47 1.15 -13.44
CA GLU A 65 15.49 -0.27 -13.81
C GLU A 65 16.70 -0.99 -13.18
N HIS A 66 16.96 -0.80 -11.88
CA HIS A 66 18.00 -1.47 -11.13
C HIS A 66 17.56 -2.93 -10.91
N GLN A 67 17.83 -3.72 -11.95
CA GLN A 67 18.01 -5.16 -12.21
C GLN A 67 17.68 -6.21 -11.13
N PHE A 68 17.60 -5.89 -9.84
CA PHE A 68 17.40 -6.90 -8.80
C PHE A 68 15.93 -7.19 -8.47
N TYR A 69 15.01 -6.33 -8.90
CA TYR A 69 13.59 -6.46 -8.56
C TYR A 69 12.65 -6.56 -9.75
N ILE A 70 13.13 -6.30 -10.97
CA ILE A 70 12.30 -6.17 -12.17
C ILE A 70 12.93 -7.00 -13.30
N PHE A 71 12.11 -7.67 -14.10
CA PHE A 71 12.51 -8.35 -15.34
C PHE A 71 11.54 -7.98 -16.46
N SER A 72 11.95 -8.12 -17.72
CA SER A 72 11.13 -7.73 -18.88
C SER A 72 10.43 -8.92 -19.54
N ASP A 73 9.54 -8.66 -20.51
CA ASP A 73 9.05 -9.68 -21.45
C ASP A 73 10.01 -9.97 -22.61
N ASP A 74 11.26 -9.51 -22.54
CA ASP A 74 12.28 -9.85 -23.52
C ASP A 74 12.69 -11.32 -23.40
N SER A 75 12.64 -12.05 -24.51
CA SER A 75 13.14 -13.42 -24.62
C SER A 75 14.61 -13.59 -24.24
N GLN A 76 15.41 -12.52 -24.31
CA GLN A 76 16.82 -12.51 -23.91
C GLN A 76 17.01 -12.35 -22.39
N ASP A 77 15.96 -11.96 -21.65
CA ASP A 77 16.01 -11.90 -20.18
C ASP A 77 15.98 -13.33 -19.60
N PRO A 78 17.01 -13.77 -18.84
CA PRO A 78 17.04 -15.11 -18.26
C PRO A 78 15.87 -15.41 -17.32
N LEU A 79 15.25 -14.37 -16.74
CA LEU A 79 14.09 -14.51 -15.87
C LEU A 79 12.78 -14.66 -16.66
N TYR A 80 12.74 -14.25 -17.93
CA TYR A 80 11.58 -14.47 -18.80
C TYR A 80 11.26 -15.96 -18.92
N GLU A 81 12.24 -16.77 -19.35
CA GLU A 81 12.03 -18.20 -19.53
C GLU A 81 11.69 -18.90 -18.21
N LYS A 82 12.27 -18.45 -17.10
CA LYS A 82 11.96 -18.97 -15.76
C LYS A 82 10.49 -18.75 -15.36
N TYR A 83 9.88 -17.64 -15.74
CA TYR A 83 8.52 -17.28 -15.32
C TYR A 83 7.49 -17.32 -16.46
N LYS A 84 7.87 -17.78 -17.65
CA LYS A 84 7.06 -17.78 -18.87
C LYS A 84 5.64 -18.31 -18.68
N ALA A 85 5.50 -19.43 -17.97
CA ALA A 85 4.22 -20.08 -17.72
C ALA A 85 3.22 -19.21 -16.93
N ILE A 86 3.73 -18.27 -16.12
CA ILE A 86 2.91 -17.42 -15.24
C ILE A 86 2.87 -15.96 -15.68
N ILE A 87 3.58 -15.56 -16.74
CA ILE A 87 3.55 -14.18 -17.27
C ILE A 87 2.14 -13.62 -17.45
N PRO A 88 1.15 -14.38 -18.00
CA PRO A 88 -0.21 -13.90 -18.11
C PRO A 88 -0.86 -13.51 -16.77
N LEU A 89 -0.36 -14.04 -15.65
CA LEU A 89 -0.87 -13.78 -14.30
C LEU A 89 -0.21 -12.56 -13.65
N LEU A 90 0.97 -12.15 -14.14
CA LEU A 90 1.75 -11.09 -13.50
C LEU A 90 1.18 -9.70 -13.79
N SER A 91 1.24 -8.84 -12.77
CA SER A 91 1.06 -7.40 -12.94
C SER A 91 2.33 -6.79 -13.52
N TYR A 92 2.18 -5.87 -14.45
CA TYR A 92 3.30 -5.22 -15.14
C TYR A 92 3.10 -3.72 -15.31
N TYR A 93 4.21 -3.01 -15.41
CA TYR A 93 4.29 -1.62 -15.84
C TYR A 93 4.87 -1.57 -17.25
N PHE A 94 4.59 -0.50 -18.01
CA PHE A 94 5.23 -0.29 -19.31
C PHE A 94 6.45 0.61 -19.15
N SER A 95 7.62 0.14 -19.60
CA SER A 95 8.79 1.01 -19.74
C SER A 95 8.50 2.14 -20.77
N PRO A 96 9.31 3.20 -20.81
CA PRO A 96 9.23 4.22 -21.88
C PRO A 96 9.27 3.61 -23.29
N GLU A 97 9.97 2.48 -23.44
CA GLU A 97 10.13 1.71 -24.67
C GLU A 97 8.99 0.70 -24.92
N ARG A 98 7.93 0.75 -24.10
CA ARG A 98 6.75 -0.12 -24.16
C ARG A 98 7.01 -1.60 -23.84
N GLN A 99 8.11 -1.93 -23.19
CA GLN A 99 8.35 -3.28 -22.68
C GLN A 99 7.56 -3.51 -21.38
N LYS A 100 7.10 -4.74 -21.14
CA LYS A 100 6.41 -5.07 -19.89
C LYS A 100 7.45 -5.35 -18.81
N LEU A 101 7.36 -4.61 -17.72
CA LEU A 101 8.23 -4.74 -16.56
C LEU A 101 7.50 -5.45 -15.42
N PHE A 102 8.03 -6.58 -14.96
CA PHE A 102 7.43 -7.44 -13.93
C PHE A 102 8.27 -7.47 -12.67
N LEU A 103 7.65 -7.54 -11.49
CA LEU A 103 8.38 -7.69 -10.24
C LEU A 103 8.80 -9.14 -10.00
N VAL A 104 10.10 -9.37 -9.81
CA VAL A 104 10.68 -10.70 -9.53
C VAL A 104 10.07 -11.32 -8.26
N ASN A 105 9.89 -10.55 -7.19
CA ASN A 105 9.30 -11.04 -5.96
C ASN A 105 7.81 -11.41 -6.10
N HIS A 106 7.09 -10.74 -7.01
CA HIS A 106 5.73 -11.12 -7.35
C HIS A 106 5.75 -12.43 -8.13
N ALA A 107 6.59 -12.53 -9.17
CA ALA A 107 6.72 -13.73 -9.97
C ALA A 107 7.12 -14.97 -9.17
N LYS A 108 8.05 -14.85 -8.21
CA LYS A 108 8.41 -15.96 -7.30
C LYS A 108 7.21 -16.52 -6.53
N LYS A 109 6.33 -15.64 -6.03
CA LYS A 109 5.14 -16.06 -5.26
C LYS A 109 4.10 -16.70 -6.17
N GLU A 110 3.88 -16.10 -7.33
CA GLU A 110 2.93 -16.61 -8.33
C GLU A 110 3.37 -17.96 -8.88
N LEU A 111 4.68 -18.16 -9.05
CA LEU A 111 5.24 -19.45 -9.46
C LEU A 111 5.02 -20.52 -8.40
N ALA A 112 5.22 -20.19 -7.12
CA ALA A 112 4.97 -21.12 -6.02
C ALA A 112 3.48 -21.50 -5.91
N TRP A 113 2.57 -20.54 -6.09
CA TRP A 113 1.14 -20.80 -6.15
C TRP A 113 0.76 -21.67 -7.35
N TYR A 114 1.30 -21.37 -8.53
CA TYR A 114 1.10 -22.14 -9.75
C TYR A 114 1.55 -23.60 -9.58
N HIS A 115 2.75 -23.84 -9.03
CA HIS A 115 3.22 -25.19 -8.73
C HIS A 115 2.34 -25.88 -7.70
N THR A 116 1.96 -25.19 -6.62
CA THR A 116 1.04 -25.77 -5.61
C THR A 116 -0.24 -26.26 -6.26
N LEU A 117 -0.87 -25.46 -7.14
CA LEU A 117 -2.10 -25.87 -7.83
C LEU A 117 -1.87 -26.99 -8.85
N LYS A 118 -0.73 -26.96 -9.54
CA LYS A 118 -0.36 -28.01 -10.50
C LYS A 118 -0.11 -29.36 -9.80
N ASP A 119 0.46 -29.32 -8.60
CA ASP A 119 0.81 -30.50 -7.81
C ASP A 119 -0.38 -31.06 -7.01
N THR A 120 -1.38 -30.22 -6.70
CA THR A 120 -2.54 -30.60 -5.84
C THR A 120 -3.89 -30.64 -6.56
N GLY A 121 -4.00 -30.07 -7.76
CA GLY A 121 -5.25 -29.91 -8.49
C GLY A 121 -5.32 -30.70 -9.79
N ASN A 122 -6.54 -30.87 -10.30
CA ASN A 122 -6.79 -31.25 -11.69
C ASN A 122 -6.48 -30.04 -12.59
N ASP A 123 -5.91 -30.26 -13.78
CA ASP A 123 -5.62 -29.21 -14.79
C ASP A 123 -6.81 -28.27 -15.06
N ALA A 124 -8.04 -28.77 -14.95
CA ALA A 124 -9.25 -27.96 -15.06
C ALA A 124 -9.34 -26.85 -13.99
N ILE A 125 -9.00 -27.18 -12.74
CA ILE A 125 -9.01 -26.23 -11.61
C ILE A 125 -7.91 -25.19 -11.78
N LEU A 126 -6.73 -25.62 -12.22
CA LEU A 126 -5.62 -24.70 -12.50
C LEU A 126 -6.04 -23.68 -13.57
N LYS A 127 -6.65 -24.15 -14.67
CA LYS A 127 -7.13 -23.29 -15.75
C LYS A 127 -8.18 -22.28 -15.28
N GLU A 128 -9.20 -22.74 -14.57
CA GLU A 128 -10.25 -21.87 -14.01
C GLU A 128 -9.66 -20.77 -13.12
N LYS A 129 -8.75 -21.14 -12.20
CA LYS A 129 -8.10 -20.17 -11.30
C LYS A 129 -7.18 -19.19 -11.99
N MET A 130 -6.53 -19.61 -13.07
CA MET A 130 -5.73 -18.71 -13.91
C MET A 130 -6.62 -17.72 -14.65
N GLU A 131 -7.73 -18.16 -15.23
CA GLU A 131 -8.69 -17.32 -15.95
C GLU A 131 -9.34 -16.28 -15.03
N GLU A 132 -9.79 -16.69 -13.84
CA GLU A 132 -10.34 -15.80 -12.80
C GLU A 132 -9.37 -14.64 -12.49
N LYS A 133 -8.08 -14.96 -12.34
CA LYS A 133 -7.04 -13.99 -12.01
C LYS A 133 -6.70 -13.05 -13.18
N ILE A 134 -6.67 -13.59 -14.40
CA ILE A 134 -6.47 -12.80 -15.62
C ILE A 134 -7.60 -11.77 -15.78
N GLU A 135 -8.84 -12.19 -15.57
CA GLU A 135 -10.01 -11.33 -15.70
C GLU A 135 -10.02 -10.25 -14.62
N LEU A 136 -9.76 -10.62 -13.37
CA LEU A 136 -9.63 -9.65 -12.29
C LEU A 136 -8.55 -8.60 -12.61
N ARG A 137 -7.38 -9.03 -13.10
CA ARG A 137 -6.31 -8.11 -13.53
C ARG A 137 -6.78 -7.18 -14.65
N ARG A 138 -7.53 -7.69 -15.63
CA ARG A 138 -8.08 -6.89 -16.74
C ARG A 138 -9.00 -5.79 -16.23
N VAL A 139 -9.95 -6.14 -15.35
CA VAL A 139 -10.87 -5.17 -14.72
C VAL A 139 -10.07 -4.11 -13.97
N LEU A 140 -9.12 -4.53 -13.13
CA LEU A 140 -8.29 -3.62 -12.35
C LEU A 140 -7.43 -2.71 -13.22
N GLY A 141 -6.83 -3.23 -14.30
CA GLY A 141 -6.05 -2.45 -15.25
C GLY A 141 -6.90 -1.42 -16.00
N THR A 142 -8.11 -1.82 -16.42
CA THR A 142 -9.08 -0.94 -17.10
C THR A 142 -9.47 0.25 -16.21
N HIS A 143 -9.65 0.03 -14.91
CA HIS A 143 -10.01 1.09 -13.97
C HIS A 143 -8.80 1.77 -13.31
N ALA A 144 -7.58 1.26 -13.47
CA ALA A 144 -6.38 1.75 -12.79
C ALA A 144 -6.12 3.24 -13.03
N GLY A 145 -6.34 3.73 -14.26
CA GLY A 145 -6.15 5.14 -14.59
C GLY A 145 -7.15 6.06 -13.85
N SER A 146 -8.42 5.65 -13.80
CA SER A 146 -9.48 6.39 -13.08
C SER A 146 -9.26 6.35 -11.58
N VAL A 147 -8.90 5.18 -11.04
CA VAL A 147 -8.52 5.01 -9.63
C VAL A 147 -7.31 5.86 -9.32
N LEU A 148 -6.27 5.88 -10.16
CA LEU A 148 -5.08 6.71 -9.95
C LEU A 148 -5.41 8.21 -9.90
N LYS A 149 -6.21 8.71 -10.83
CA LYS A 149 -6.65 10.11 -10.85
C LYS A 149 -7.43 10.48 -9.59
N TRP A 150 -8.40 9.65 -9.24
CA TRP A 150 -9.18 9.82 -8.01
C TRP A 150 -8.28 9.77 -6.77
N PHE A 151 -7.32 8.84 -6.74
CA PHE A 151 -6.43 8.60 -5.62
C PHE A 151 -5.43 9.74 -5.39
N VAL A 152 -4.88 10.31 -6.46
CA VAL A 152 -4.04 11.53 -6.37
C VAL A 152 -4.86 12.70 -5.83
N LYS A 153 -6.07 12.90 -6.34
CA LYS A 153 -6.98 13.95 -5.85
C LYS A 153 -7.31 13.77 -4.37
N TYR A 154 -7.65 12.54 -3.98
CA TYR A 154 -7.90 12.18 -2.59
C TYR A 154 -6.68 12.41 -1.71
N GLY A 155 -5.48 11.99 -2.12
CA GLY A 155 -4.24 12.20 -1.38
C GLY A 155 -3.91 13.67 -1.12
N ASN A 156 -4.16 14.54 -2.12
CA ASN A 156 -4.02 15.98 -1.96
C ASN A 156 -5.02 16.53 -0.93
N GLN A 157 -6.28 16.11 -1.01
CA GLN A 157 -7.32 16.51 -0.04
C GLN A 157 -7.01 16.02 1.38
N VAL A 158 -6.51 14.80 1.55
CA VAL A 158 -6.05 14.26 2.83
C VAL A 158 -4.93 15.12 3.40
N THR A 159 -3.97 15.54 2.57
CA THR A 159 -2.86 16.41 2.97
C THR A 159 -3.35 17.77 3.44
N ASP A 160 -4.27 18.39 2.70
CA ASP A 160 -4.85 19.69 3.04
C ASP A 160 -5.65 19.62 4.35
N ILE A 161 -6.48 18.60 4.52
CA ILE A 161 -7.25 18.37 5.75
C ILE A 161 -6.31 18.09 6.93
N ASN A 162 -5.26 17.30 6.74
CA ASN A 162 -4.26 17.06 7.77
C ASN A 162 -3.58 18.36 8.24
N LEU A 163 -3.23 19.26 7.31
CA LEU A 163 -2.68 20.57 7.65
C LEU A 163 -3.67 21.41 8.46
N LYS A 164 -4.94 21.45 8.06
CA LYS A 164 -6.01 22.15 8.80
C LYS A 164 -6.19 21.57 10.21
N ASN A 165 -6.27 20.25 10.33
CA ASN A 165 -6.45 19.55 11.60
C ASN A 165 -5.27 19.76 12.54
N ARG A 166 -4.03 19.67 12.04
CA ARG A 166 -2.84 19.93 12.86
C ARG A 166 -2.76 21.39 13.31
N ARG A 167 -3.16 22.34 12.46
CA ARG A 167 -3.23 23.76 12.83
C ARG A 167 -4.26 23.98 13.94
N PHE A 168 -5.47 23.44 13.78
CA PHE A 168 -6.52 23.49 14.79
C PHE A 168 -6.01 22.96 16.14
N LEU A 169 -5.52 21.71 16.16
CA LEU A 169 -5.02 21.08 17.39
C LEU A 169 -3.88 21.87 18.04
N LYS A 170 -2.94 22.40 17.24
CA LYS A 170 -1.85 23.24 17.77
C LYS A 170 -2.38 24.49 18.46
N THR A 171 -3.35 25.18 17.86
CA THR A 171 -3.99 26.35 18.47
C THR A 171 -4.68 25.98 19.77
N THR A 172 -5.51 24.93 19.76
CA THR A 172 -6.25 24.49 20.95
C THR A 172 -5.33 24.04 22.08
N MET A 173 -4.30 23.24 21.77
CA MET A 173 -3.29 22.81 22.75
C MET A 173 -2.51 24.00 23.33
N THR A 174 -2.22 25.02 22.52
CA THR A 174 -1.54 26.24 23.00
C THR A 174 -2.43 27.00 23.99
N MET A 175 -3.73 27.15 23.69
CA MET A 175 -4.69 27.78 24.62
C MET A 175 -4.78 27.03 25.95
N GLU A 176 -4.69 25.70 25.90
CA GLU A 176 -4.72 24.80 27.06
C GLU A 176 -3.35 24.61 27.72
N ARG A 177 -2.32 25.35 27.28
CA ARG A 177 -0.93 25.30 27.78
C ARG A 177 -0.29 23.91 27.71
N LEU A 178 -0.69 23.10 26.72
CA LEU A 178 -0.12 21.78 26.48
C LEU A 178 1.11 21.86 25.57
N ASN A 179 2.10 21.02 25.88
CA ASN A 179 3.24 20.83 24.98
C ASN A 179 2.77 20.13 23.70
N CYS A 180 2.60 20.91 22.63
CA CYS A 180 2.11 20.42 21.35
C CYS A 180 2.94 19.27 20.77
N ARG A 181 4.25 19.21 21.04
CA ARG A 181 5.09 18.10 20.53
C ARG A 181 4.73 16.79 21.22
N ILE A 182 4.55 16.81 22.53
CA ILE A 182 4.15 15.64 23.32
C ILE A 182 2.72 15.24 22.95
N ALA A 183 1.78 16.18 23.00
CA ALA A 183 0.37 15.92 22.75
C ALA A 183 0.09 15.36 21.34
N LEU A 184 0.77 15.85 20.30
CA LEU A 184 0.63 15.30 18.94
C LEU A 184 1.14 13.85 18.80
N THR A 185 1.96 13.38 19.74
CA THR A 185 2.45 12.00 19.74
C THR A 185 1.55 11.04 20.51
N THR A 186 0.54 11.54 21.22
CA THR A 186 -0.30 10.66 22.02
C THR A 186 -1.15 9.73 21.14
N PRO A 187 -1.42 8.49 21.61
CA PRO A 187 -2.22 7.53 20.85
C PRO A 187 -3.61 8.06 20.47
N THR A 188 -4.25 8.85 21.34
CA THR A 188 -5.57 9.41 21.06
C THR A 188 -5.52 10.44 19.94
N ILE A 189 -4.58 11.40 19.97
CA ILE A 189 -4.45 12.39 18.90
C ILE A 189 -4.09 11.74 17.57
N ARG A 190 -3.18 10.76 17.55
CA ARG A 190 -2.81 10.05 16.33
C ARG A 190 -4.01 9.32 15.71
N ARG A 191 -4.83 8.65 16.52
CA ARG A 191 -6.03 7.96 16.06
C ARG A 191 -7.08 8.94 15.52
N THR A 192 -7.32 10.04 16.23
CA THR A 192 -8.27 11.08 15.79
C THR A 192 -7.83 11.72 14.48
N LEU A 193 -6.57 12.15 14.37
CA LEU A 193 -6.03 12.70 13.12
C LEU A 193 -6.19 11.73 11.96
N ARG A 194 -5.85 10.46 12.16
CA ARG A 194 -6.00 9.43 11.12
C ARG A 194 -7.46 9.29 10.68
N ALA A 195 -8.39 9.18 11.62
CA ALA A 195 -9.80 8.98 11.32
C ALA A 195 -10.41 10.17 10.55
N PHE A 196 -10.14 11.40 11.00
CA PHE A 196 -10.67 12.62 10.40
C PHE A 196 -10.03 12.91 9.04
N ASN A 197 -8.71 12.73 8.91
CA ASN A 197 -8.03 12.91 7.63
C ASN A 197 -8.53 11.91 6.58
N LEU A 198 -8.75 10.65 6.96
CA LEU A 198 -9.30 9.64 6.04
C LEU A 198 -10.73 9.97 5.58
N ARG A 199 -11.54 10.57 6.46
CA ARG A 199 -12.90 11.02 6.13
C ARG A 199 -12.94 12.39 5.44
N LEU A 200 -11.79 13.02 5.22
CA LEU A 200 -11.68 14.39 4.71
C LEU A 200 -12.44 15.42 5.56
N THR A 201 -12.52 15.20 6.87
CA THR A 201 -13.24 16.06 7.81
C THR A 201 -12.30 16.83 8.72
N CYS A 202 -12.70 18.06 9.07
CA CYS A 202 -11.98 18.86 10.06
C CYS A 202 -12.37 18.45 11.49
N ILE A 203 -11.38 18.40 12.38
CA ILE A 203 -11.60 18.27 13.83
C ILE A 203 -12.24 19.58 14.31
N THR A 204 -13.27 19.45 15.15
CA THR A 204 -14.01 20.58 15.72
C THR A 204 -13.71 20.74 17.20
N VAL A 205 -14.18 21.85 17.78
CA VAL A 205 -14.11 22.09 19.23
C VAL A 205 -14.83 20.99 20.01
N THR A 206 -16.00 20.53 19.53
CA THR A 206 -16.75 19.43 20.17
C THR A 206 -15.91 18.17 20.27
N VAL A 207 -15.30 17.74 19.16
CA VAL A 207 -14.42 16.56 19.13
C VAL A 207 -13.23 16.73 20.06
N TRP A 208 -12.64 17.93 20.12
CA TRP A 208 -11.58 18.22 21.08
C TRP A 208 -12.04 18.02 22.53
N GLN A 209 -13.21 18.56 22.92
CA GLN A 209 -13.71 18.44 24.29
C GLN A 209 -13.95 16.97 24.69
N GLU A 210 -14.43 16.15 23.76
CA GLU A 210 -14.64 14.71 23.98
C GLU A 210 -13.33 13.97 24.27
N ILE A 211 -12.24 14.32 23.57
CA ILE A 211 -10.97 13.60 23.68
C ILE A 211 -9.98 14.23 24.66
N LYS A 212 -10.17 15.50 25.04
CA LYS A 212 -9.21 16.32 25.82
C LYS A 212 -8.74 15.61 27.08
N ASN A 213 -9.67 15.10 27.89
CA ASN A 213 -9.33 14.46 29.16
C ASN A 213 -8.43 13.22 28.99
N GLN A 214 -8.67 12.46 27.92
CA GLN A 214 -7.82 11.31 27.59
C GLN A 214 -6.44 11.76 27.12
N VAL A 215 -6.36 12.80 26.29
CA VAL A 215 -5.08 13.37 25.81
C VAL A 215 -4.26 13.92 26.98
N LEU A 216 -4.89 14.60 27.94
CA LEU A 216 -4.23 15.09 29.15
C LEU A 216 -3.61 13.96 29.97
N LYS A 217 -4.37 12.87 30.20
CA LYS A 217 -3.87 11.67 30.89
C LYS A 217 -2.66 11.08 30.16
N GLU A 218 -2.73 10.98 28.84
CA GLU A 218 -1.64 10.45 27.99
C GLU A 218 -0.39 11.37 27.94
N CYS A 219 -0.50 12.64 28.31
CA CYS A 219 0.63 13.57 28.32
C CYS A 219 1.39 13.59 29.66
N ILE A 220 0.77 13.10 30.73
CA ILE A 220 1.33 13.08 32.10
C ILE A 220 2.00 11.72 32.40
N ALA A 221 1.54 10.66 31.75
CA ALA A 221 2.11 9.31 31.82
C ALA A 221 3.39 9.18 30.99
#